data_AF-A0A346RWZ4-F1
#
_entry.id   AF-A0A346RWZ4-F1
#
_cell.length_a   1.000
_cell.length_b   1.000
_cell.length_c   1.000
_cell.angle_alpha   90.00
_cell.angle_beta   90.00
_cell.angle_gamma   90.00
#
_symmetry.space_group_name_H-M   'P 1'
#
loop_
_entity.id
_entity.type
_entity.pdbx_description
1 polymer ?
#
loop_
_entity_poly.entity_id
_entity_poly.type
_entity_poly.pdbx_seq_one_letter_code
_entity_poly.pdbx_strand_id
1 'polypeptide(L)'
;MNSLRIFKAEPIHRQIFQNNQIGLVDSLFLKRQKREPGFNRRMFDEDFANIFSVMNHRSRNRFMVQSNDDKLAQTLLLSAETRYASNSIDESIGELTEQIALSLVWHGKAYYYLHGNPESEGVRLASFDSRGIFRLLGKHFQWVPKRLEQSWDLDSKEHPREIRLLDAAKLVRFELPSSIKEALNTQNRILAILDKHQFAETQFLPKAKLENPNPTSNFDFRIWKDIQERVLCRATRSTGWNGRNYDSVNRSDFYTCHRLIRFRRNQLLLRDSILKQISNQLSRIGRPYNAEFSVAVSVTTQLPTVEELNELEISLEREEAGFDEILDFCFQR
;
A
#
# COMPACT_ATOMS: atom_id res chain seq x y z
N MET A 1 24.90 -0.06 -31.51
CA MET A 1 23.56 0.53 -31.76
C MET A 1 22.58 -0.03 -30.74
N ASN A 2 22.16 0.79 -29.77
CA ASN A 2 21.17 0.41 -28.75
C ASN A 2 19.77 0.41 -29.39
N SER A 3 19.33 -0.72 -29.94
CA SER A 3 18.00 -0.81 -30.54
C SER A 3 16.92 -0.88 -29.44
N LEU A 4 16.03 0.12 -29.43
CA LEU A 4 14.79 0.08 -28.66
C LEU A 4 13.85 -0.94 -29.30
N ARG A 5 13.29 -1.87 -28.53
CA ARG A 5 12.30 -2.82 -29.02
C ARG A 5 10.91 -2.43 -28.53
N ILE A 6 9.94 -2.38 -29.44
CA ILE A 6 8.53 -2.11 -29.12
C ILE A 6 7.70 -3.29 -29.61
N PHE A 7 6.99 -3.96 -28.70
CA PHE A 7 6.20 -5.16 -29.02
C PHE A 7 5.09 -5.39 -28.01
N LYS A 8 4.08 -6.19 -28.39
CA LYS A 8 3.04 -6.66 -27.46
C LYS A 8 3.62 -7.82 -26.64
N ALA A 9 3.56 -7.71 -25.31
CA ALA A 9 4.09 -8.74 -24.42
C ALA A 9 3.48 -8.65 -23.01
N GLU A 10 3.65 -9.74 -22.26
CA GLU A 10 3.35 -9.79 -20.82
C GLU A 10 4.30 -8.87 -20.03
N PRO A 11 3.85 -8.36 -18.87
CA PRO A 11 4.70 -7.50 -18.05
C PRO A 11 5.87 -8.27 -17.43
N ILE A 12 6.92 -7.54 -17.07
CA ILE A 12 7.99 -8.09 -16.22
C ILE A 12 7.61 -7.91 -14.75
N HIS A 13 7.57 -9.02 -14.00
CA HIS A 13 7.08 -9.07 -12.61
C HIS A 13 8.07 -8.55 -11.56
N ARG A 14 9.36 -8.89 -11.67
CA ARG A 14 10.40 -8.45 -10.74
C ARG A 14 11.51 -7.74 -11.50
N GLN A 15 11.74 -6.49 -11.12
CA GLN A 15 12.82 -5.68 -11.67
C GLN A 15 13.82 -5.35 -10.55
N ILE A 16 14.90 -6.11 -10.46
CA ILE A 16 16.08 -5.68 -9.70
C ILE A 16 16.96 -4.94 -10.69
N PHE A 17 16.87 -3.61 -10.70
CA PHE A 17 17.78 -2.80 -11.49
C PHE A 17 19.03 -2.52 -10.66
N GLN A 18 20.19 -2.83 -11.23
CA GLN A 18 21.41 -2.21 -10.73
C GLN A 18 21.35 -0.72 -11.10
N ASN A 19 21.31 0.16 -10.09
CA ASN A 19 21.20 1.62 -10.27
C ASN A 19 22.24 2.19 -11.26
N ASN A 20 23.37 1.50 -11.44
CA ASN A 20 24.46 1.90 -12.33
C ASN A 20 24.14 1.78 -13.83
N GLN A 21 23.00 1.18 -14.22
CA GLN A 21 22.61 0.99 -15.62
C GLN A 21 21.44 1.88 -16.08
N ILE A 22 20.90 2.73 -15.20
CA ILE A 22 19.77 3.62 -15.52
C ILE A 22 20.28 4.88 -16.20
N GLY A 23 20.01 5.04 -17.50
CA GLY A 23 20.35 6.25 -18.25
C GLY A 23 19.39 7.42 -18.00
N LEU A 24 19.70 8.59 -18.57
CA LEU A 24 18.86 9.79 -18.47
C LEU A 24 17.43 9.56 -19.00
N VAL A 25 17.28 8.87 -20.13
CA VAL A 25 15.95 8.53 -20.69
C VAL A 25 15.19 7.59 -19.77
N ASP A 26 15.89 6.60 -19.20
CA ASP A 26 15.30 5.64 -18.27
C ASP A 26 14.76 6.37 -17.02
N SER A 27 15.43 7.44 -16.56
CA SER A 27 15.01 8.24 -15.41
C SER A 27 13.73 9.06 -15.61
N LEU A 28 13.32 9.32 -16.86
CA LEU A 28 12.06 10.01 -17.18
C LEU A 28 10.84 9.09 -16.99
N PHE A 29 10.98 7.82 -17.36
CA PHE A 29 9.90 6.82 -17.30
C PHE A 29 9.89 6.04 -15.99
N LEU A 30 11.08 5.71 -15.50
CA LEU A 30 11.31 5.27 -14.14
C LEU A 30 11.42 6.56 -13.33
N LYS A 31 10.28 7.22 -13.06
CA LYS A 31 10.23 8.26 -12.03
C LYS A 31 11.10 7.76 -10.88
N ARG A 32 12.04 8.58 -10.40
CA ARG A 32 12.74 8.36 -9.12
C ARG A 32 11.66 8.25 -8.04
N GLN A 33 10.97 7.11 -7.95
CA GLN A 33 10.31 6.69 -6.74
C GLN A 33 11.40 6.81 -5.70
N LYS A 34 11.13 7.67 -4.73
CA LYS A 34 12.08 7.98 -3.67
C LYS A 34 12.65 6.65 -3.16
N ARG A 35 13.94 6.70 -2.79
CA ARG A 35 14.59 5.72 -1.91
C ARG A 35 13.60 5.27 -0.83
N GLU A 36 13.80 4.05 -0.34
CA GLU A 36 13.06 3.44 0.76
C GLU A 36 12.42 4.48 1.69
N PRO A 37 11.11 4.35 1.99
CA PRO A 37 10.42 5.32 2.82
C PRO A 37 11.24 5.62 4.08
N GLY A 38 11.37 6.91 4.39
CA GLY A 38 12.02 7.32 5.63
C GLY A 38 11.28 6.75 6.85
N PHE A 39 11.89 6.86 8.02
CA PHE A 39 11.41 6.16 9.22
C PHE A 39 9.92 6.37 9.54
N ASN A 40 9.46 7.62 9.66
CA ASN A 40 8.07 7.89 10.00
C ASN A 40 7.15 7.48 8.85
N ARG A 41 7.57 7.70 7.61
CA ARG A 41 6.81 7.25 6.44
C ARG A 41 6.64 5.73 6.43
N ARG A 42 7.69 4.97 6.75
CA ARG A 42 7.67 3.51 6.80
C ARG A 42 6.73 3.00 7.88
N MET A 43 6.84 3.52 9.11
CA MET A 43 5.94 3.14 10.20
C MET A 43 4.48 3.47 9.87
N PHE A 44 4.23 4.66 9.32
CA PHE A 44 2.89 5.02 8.85
C PHE A 44 2.38 4.05 7.80
N ASP A 45 3.21 3.70 6.82
CA ASP A 45 2.80 2.83 5.72
C ASP A 45 2.48 1.40 6.20
N GLU A 46 3.26 0.88 7.15
CA GLU A 46 2.98 -0.38 7.84
C GLU A 46 1.64 -0.31 8.59
N ASP A 47 1.43 0.73 9.40
CA ASP A 47 0.23 0.86 10.22
C ASP A 47 -1.02 1.10 9.36
N PHE A 48 -0.93 1.93 8.32
CA PHE A 48 -2.09 2.30 7.50
C PHE A 48 -2.50 1.17 6.54
N ALA A 49 -1.56 0.32 6.12
CA ALA A 49 -1.86 -0.87 5.31
C ALA A 49 -2.57 -1.99 6.10
N ASN A 50 -2.53 -1.95 7.44
CA ASN A 50 -3.23 -2.91 8.32
C ASN A 50 -4.73 -2.64 8.38
N ILE A 51 -5.41 -2.89 7.27
CA ILE A 51 -6.84 -2.66 7.09
C ILE A 51 -7.72 -3.71 7.79
N PHE A 52 -7.17 -4.88 8.13
CA PHE A 52 -7.78 -5.87 9.01
C PHE A 52 -7.05 -5.87 10.36
N SER A 53 -7.76 -6.16 11.45
CA SER A 53 -7.12 -6.37 12.75
C SER A 53 -6.57 -7.80 12.87
N VAL A 54 -5.68 -8.01 13.84
CA VAL A 54 -5.13 -9.33 14.18
C VAL A 54 -6.24 -10.35 14.49
N MET A 55 -7.31 -9.93 15.17
CA MET A 55 -8.44 -10.83 15.50
C MET A 55 -9.29 -11.18 14.27
N ASN A 56 -9.41 -10.27 13.30
CA ASN A 56 -10.13 -10.54 12.07
C ASN A 56 -9.47 -11.62 11.21
N HIS A 57 -8.19 -11.96 11.42
CA HIS A 57 -7.57 -13.08 10.69
C HIS A 57 -8.10 -14.45 11.13
N ARG A 58 -8.75 -14.55 12.31
CA ARG A 58 -9.30 -15.82 12.82
C ARG A 58 -10.77 -16.04 12.47
N SER A 59 -11.46 -14.99 12.04
CA SER A 59 -12.87 -15.10 11.65
C SER A 59 -13.00 -15.83 10.32
N ARG A 60 -13.83 -16.87 10.28
CA ARG A 60 -14.29 -17.45 9.02
C ARG A 60 -15.43 -16.59 8.44
N ASN A 61 -15.61 -16.62 7.13
CA ASN A 61 -16.72 -15.96 6.43
C ASN A 61 -16.76 -14.43 6.60
N ARG A 62 -15.62 -13.78 6.40
CA ARG A 62 -15.43 -12.32 6.46
C ARG A 62 -15.98 -11.62 5.23
N PHE A 63 -16.01 -12.33 4.11
CA PHE A 63 -16.46 -11.79 2.83
C PHE A 63 -17.66 -12.54 2.29
N MET A 64 -18.59 -11.79 1.70
CA MET A 64 -19.68 -12.32 0.90
C MET A 64 -19.33 -12.10 -0.57
N VAL A 65 -19.36 -13.19 -1.34
CA VAL A 65 -19.17 -13.19 -2.79
C VAL A 65 -20.50 -13.51 -3.45
N GLN A 66 -20.98 -12.61 -4.30
CA GLN A 66 -22.17 -12.81 -5.12
C GLN A 66 -21.75 -12.81 -6.59
N SER A 67 -22.05 -13.87 -7.33
CA SER A 67 -21.76 -13.96 -8.76
C SER A 67 -22.89 -14.64 -9.51
N ASN A 68 -22.99 -14.36 -10.80
CA ASN A 68 -23.82 -15.13 -11.73
C ASN A 68 -23.09 -16.34 -12.34
N ASP A 69 -21.80 -16.50 -12.04
CA ASP A 69 -20.99 -17.65 -12.43
C ASP A 69 -19.97 -17.93 -11.32
N ASP A 70 -20.43 -18.70 -10.32
CA ASP A 70 -19.61 -19.00 -9.14
C ASP A 70 -18.31 -19.71 -9.51
N LYS A 71 -18.32 -20.60 -10.52
CA LYS A 71 -17.12 -21.34 -10.91
C LYS A 71 -16.05 -20.40 -11.46
N LEU A 72 -16.42 -19.47 -12.34
CA LEU A 72 -15.50 -18.46 -12.87
C LEU A 72 -15.03 -17.49 -11.77
N ALA A 73 -15.93 -17.04 -10.89
CA ALA A 73 -15.56 -16.17 -9.78
C ALA A 73 -14.55 -16.82 -8.83
N GLN A 74 -14.78 -18.07 -8.43
CA GLN A 74 -13.86 -18.84 -7.60
C GLN A 74 -12.51 -19.02 -8.28
N THR A 75 -12.50 -19.33 -9.58
CA THR A 75 -11.27 -19.54 -10.35
C THR A 75 -10.43 -18.26 -10.39
N LEU A 76 -11.05 -17.11 -10.66
CA LEU A 76 -10.34 -15.82 -10.70
C LEU A 76 -9.83 -15.40 -9.32
N LEU A 77 -10.60 -15.60 -8.26
CA LEU A 77 -10.21 -15.25 -6.89
C LEU A 77 -9.06 -16.13 -6.38
N LEU A 78 -9.11 -17.44 -6.62
CA LEU A 78 -8.07 -18.39 -6.23
C LEU A 78 -6.82 -18.31 -7.12
N SER A 79 -6.94 -17.74 -8.33
CA SER A 79 -5.79 -17.52 -9.21
C SER A 79 -4.86 -16.39 -8.75
N ALA A 80 -5.31 -15.55 -7.81
CA ALA A 80 -4.51 -14.46 -7.29
C ALA A 80 -3.27 -15.00 -6.56
N GLU A 81 -2.10 -14.56 -6.99
CA GLU A 81 -0.87 -14.92 -6.31
C GLU A 81 -0.77 -14.23 -4.97
N THR A 82 -1.03 -15.00 -3.94
CA THR A 82 -0.91 -14.58 -2.56
C THR A 82 0.46 -14.96 -1.98
N ARG A 83 0.83 -14.37 -0.84
CA ARG A 83 2.14 -14.63 -0.21
C ARG A 83 2.15 -16.01 0.45
N TYR A 84 0.99 -16.47 0.88
CA TYR A 84 0.76 -17.78 1.44
C TYR A 84 -0.16 -18.58 0.53
N ALA A 85 -0.06 -19.90 0.58
CA ALA A 85 -1.04 -20.76 -0.06
C ALA A 85 -2.36 -20.61 0.71
N SER A 86 -3.28 -19.80 0.18
CA SER A 86 -4.59 -19.63 0.76
C SER A 86 -5.41 -20.89 0.51
N ASN A 87 -6.02 -21.45 1.57
CA ASN A 87 -6.79 -22.69 1.47
C ASN A 87 -8.28 -22.42 1.20
N SER A 88 -8.69 -21.14 1.19
CA SER A 88 -10.08 -20.73 0.94
C SER A 88 -10.18 -19.39 0.20
N ILE A 89 -11.32 -19.17 -0.44
CA ILE A 89 -11.64 -17.90 -1.12
C ILE A 89 -11.62 -16.72 -0.15
N ASP A 90 -12.08 -16.93 1.09
CA ASP A 90 -12.10 -15.89 2.13
C ASP A 90 -10.68 -15.45 2.51
N GLU A 91 -9.75 -16.41 2.65
CA GLU A 91 -8.33 -16.13 2.85
C GLU A 91 -7.72 -15.42 1.64
N SER A 92 -7.98 -15.90 0.41
CA SER A 92 -7.47 -15.30 -0.82
C SER A 92 -7.93 -13.84 -0.97
N ILE A 93 -9.21 -13.53 -0.70
CA ILE A 93 -9.71 -12.16 -0.73
C ILE A 93 -9.01 -11.30 0.31
N GLY A 94 -8.86 -11.79 1.55
CA GLY A 94 -8.18 -11.08 2.63
C GLY A 94 -6.73 -10.74 2.25
N GLU A 95 -5.95 -11.75 1.85
CA GLU A 95 -4.56 -11.58 1.47
C GLU A 95 -4.39 -10.68 0.24
N LEU A 96 -5.24 -10.84 -0.78
CA LEU A 96 -5.22 -9.98 -1.96
C LEU A 96 -5.50 -8.52 -1.58
N THR A 97 -6.49 -8.30 -0.72
CA THR A 97 -6.87 -6.95 -0.27
C THR A 97 -5.73 -6.30 0.52
N GLU A 98 -5.07 -7.03 1.42
CA GLU A 98 -3.90 -6.55 2.17
C GLU A 98 -2.71 -6.21 1.27
N GLN A 99 -2.41 -7.06 0.29
CA GLN A 99 -1.34 -6.80 -0.67
C GLN A 99 -1.62 -5.57 -1.53
N ILE A 100 -2.87 -5.41 -1.99
CA ILE A 100 -3.30 -4.21 -2.71
C ILE A 100 -3.16 -3.00 -1.80
N ALA A 101 -3.63 -3.07 -0.55
CA ALA A 101 -3.51 -1.97 0.41
C ALA A 101 -2.06 -1.55 0.61
N LEU A 102 -1.17 -2.50 0.88
CA LEU A 102 0.27 -2.24 1.02
C LEU A 102 0.85 -1.56 -0.22
N SER A 103 0.55 -2.09 -1.41
CA SER A 103 1.05 -1.55 -2.67
C SER A 103 0.50 -0.15 -2.96
N LEU A 104 -0.79 0.10 -2.68
CA LEU A 104 -1.42 1.42 -2.81
C LEU A 104 -0.81 2.44 -1.84
N VAL A 105 -0.56 2.06 -0.60
CA VAL A 105 -0.01 2.95 0.41
C VAL A 105 1.44 3.30 0.07
N TRP A 106 2.25 2.33 -0.37
CA TRP A 106 3.66 2.54 -0.72
C TRP A 106 3.85 3.27 -2.06
N HIS A 107 3.15 2.81 -3.10
CA HIS A 107 3.41 3.24 -4.49
C HIS A 107 2.29 4.10 -5.10
N GLY A 108 1.14 4.19 -4.43
CA GLY A 108 -0.05 4.89 -4.91
C GLY A 108 -0.89 4.12 -5.93
N LYS A 109 -0.40 2.96 -6.41
CA LYS A 109 -1.01 2.12 -7.43
C LYS A 109 -0.61 0.67 -7.24
N ALA A 110 -1.51 -0.26 -7.54
CA ALA A 110 -1.21 -1.68 -7.63
C ALA A 110 -1.62 -2.22 -9.00
N TYR A 111 -0.75 -3.04 -9.60
CA TYR A 111 -0.97 -3.64 -10.91
C TYR A 111 -0.84 -5.16 -10.84
N TYR A 112 -1.77 -5.82 -11.50
CA TYR A 112 -1.82 -7.27 -11.63
C TYR A 112 -2.06 -7.64 -13.09
N TYR A 113 -1.59 -8.81 -13.50
CA TYR A 113 -1.77 -9.30 -14.85
C TYR A 113 -2.29 -10.74 -14.83
N LEU A 114 -3.31 -10.99 -15.64
CA LEU A 114 -3.92 -12.31 -15.79
C LEU A 114 -3.14 -13.14 -16.81
N HIS A 115 -2.46 -14.18 -16.34
CA HIS A 115 -1.81 -15.19 -17.16
C HIS A 115 -2.74 -16.39 -17.36
N GLY A 116 -2.60 -17.06 -18.50
CA GLY A 116 -3.43 -18.19 -18.88
C GLY A 116 -4.84 -17.80 -19.37
N ASN A 117 -5.70 -18.81 -19.46
CA ASN A 117 -7.12 -18.71 -19.77
C ASN A 117 -7.92 -19.50 -18.69
N PRO A 118 -8.95 -18.94 -18.04
CA PRO A 118 -9.81 -19.63 -17.06
C PRO A 118 -10.53 -20.88 -17.57
N GLU A 119 -10.63 -21.07 -18.87
CA GLU A 119 -11.12 -22.34 -19.44
C GLU A 119 -10.05 -23.45 -19.47
N SER A 120 -8.76 -23.10 -19.34
CA SER A 120 -7.63 -24.03 -19.26
C SER A 120 -7.06 -24.08 -17.83
N GLU A 121 -6.59 -25.23 -17.37
CA GLU A 121 -5.87 -25.31 -16.10
C GLU A 121 -4.62 -24.41 -16.14
N GLY A 122 -4.49 -23.49 -15.19
CA GLY A 122 -3.32 -22.62 -15.05
C GLY A 122 -3.55 -21.11 -15.14
N VAL A 123 -4.69 -20.58 -14.68
CA VAL A 123 -4.85 -19.13 -14.51
C VAL A 123 -4.07 -18.64 -13.32
N ARG A 124 -3.38 -17.52 -13.52
CA ARG A 124 -2.61 -16.86 -12.47
C ARG A 124 -2.76 -15.36 -12.60
N LEU A 125 -3.27 -14.71 -11.56
CA LEU A 125 -3.31 -13.27 -11.42
C LEU A 125 -2.09 -12.82 -10.62
N ALA A 126 -1.03 -12.47 -11.33
CA ALA A 126 0.27 -12.15 -10.75
C ALA A 126 0.44 -10.64 -10.57
N SER A 127 0.92 -10.22 -9.39
CA SER A 127 1.31 -8.82 -9.18
C SER A 127 2.58 -8.49 -9.99
N PHE A 128 2.71 -7.23 -10.39
CA PHE A 128 3.95 -6.75 -10.99
C PHE A 128 4.20 -5.28 -10.64
N ASP A 129 5.44 -4.86 -10.87
CA ASP A 129 5.86 -3.54 -10.47
C ASP A 129 5.20 -2.42 -11.28
N SER A 130 4.71 -1.40 -10.56
CA SER A 130 4.18 -0.17 -11.14
C SER A 130 5.24 0.69 -11.88
N ARG A 131 6.53 0.44 -11.64
CA ARG A 131 7.65 1.18 -12.23
C ARG A 131 7.63 1.08 -13.76
N GLY A 132 7.80 2.24 -14.40
CA GLY A 132 7.83 2.34 -15.86
C GLY A 132 6.48 2.15 -16.54
N ILE A 133 5.37 1.96 -15.81
CA ILE A 133 4.04 1.87 -16.42
C ILE A 133 3.51 3.26 -16.73
N PHE A 134 3.15 3.50 -17.98
CA PHE A 134 2.47 4.72 -18.40
C PHE A 134 1.34 4.42 -19.38
N ARG A 135 0.41 5.37 -19.50
CA ARG A 135 -0.73 5.28 -20.42
C ARG A 135 -0.57 6.33 -21.51
N LEU A 136 -0.69 5.92 -22.76
CA LEU A 136 -0.66 6.81 -23.92
C LEU A 136 -1.73 6.36 -24.92
N LEU A 137 -2.56 7.29 -25.40
CA LEU A 137 -3.66 7.00 -26.35
C LEU A 137 -4.54 5.83 -25.92
N GLY A 138 -4.90 5.77 -24.63
CA GLY A 138 -5.74 4.72 -24.06
C GLY A 138 -5.03 3.38 -23.79
N LYS A 139 -3.85 3.15 -24.37
CA LYS A 139 -3.06 1.91 -24.24
C LYS A 139 -2.08 1.97 -23.06
N HIS A 140 -1.79 0.82 -22.46
CA HIS A 140 -0.86 0.68 -21.35
C HIS A 140 0.49 0.18 -21.84
N PHE A 141 1.55 0.88 -21.45
CA PHE A 141 2.91 0.55 -21.82
C PHE A 141 3.75 0.33 -20.57
N GLN A 142 4.65 -0.63 -20.62
CA GLN A 142 5.71 -0.80 -19.63
C GLN A 142 7.05 -0.42 -20.26
N TRP A 143 7.69 0.60 -19.72
CA TRP A 143 9.09 0.92 -20.00
C TRP A 143 9.99 -0.01 -19.22
N VAL A 144 10.87 -0.70 -19.92
CA VAL A 144 11.87 -1.56 -19.32
C VAL A 144 13.25 -1.08 -19.75
N PRO A 145 14.08 -0.62 -18.80
CA PRO A 145 15.43 -0.15 -19.12
C PRO A 145 16.32 -1.31 -19.54
N LYS A 146 17.51 -0.96 -20.03
CA LYS A 146 18.57 -1.93 -20.30
C LYS A 146 18.88 -2.71 -19.02
N ARG A 147 19.01 -4.03 -19.12
CA ARG A 147 19.31 -4.88 -17.96
C ARG A 147 20.30 -5.96 -18.33
N LEU A 148 21.18 -6.28 -17.38
CA LEU A 148 22.02 -7.46 -17.42
C LEU A 148 21.33 -8.55 -16.60
N GLU A 149 20.95 -9.64 -17.24
CA GLU A 149 20.42 -10.81 -16.54
C GLU A 149 21.60 -11.69 -16.12
N GLN A 150 21.93 -11.64 -14.82
CA GLN A 150 22.90 -12.53 -14.21
C GLN A 150 22.18 -13.82 -13.82
N SER A 151 22.32 -14.85 -14.66
CA SER A 151 22.03 -16.23 -14.27
C SER A 151 23.26 -16.82 -13.59
N TRP A 152 23.04 -17.59 -12.53
CA TRP A 152 24.11 -18.19 -11.73
C TRP A 152 25.05 -19.12 -12.53
N ASP A 153 24.57 -19.67 -13.66
CA ASP A 153 25.30 -20.69 -14.44
C ASP A 153 25.54 -20.35 -15.93
N LEU A 154 25.22 -19.13 -16.40
CA LEU A 154 25.43 -18.74 -17.81
C LEU A 154 26.01 -17.33 -17.93
N ASP A 155 26.77 -17.11 -19.00
CA ASP A 155 27.26 -15.79 -19.43
C ASP A 155 26.14 -14.76 -19.33
N SER A 156 26.47 -13.63 -18.69
CA SER A 156 25.52 -12.55 -18.41
C SER A 156 24.87 -12.05 -19.71
N LYS A 157 23.56 -12.25 -19.87
CA LYS A 157 22.83 -11.81 -21.06
C LYS A 157 22.41 -10.37 -20.91
N GLU A 158 22.89 -9.52 -21.81
CA GLU A 158 22.47 -8.13 -21.87
C GLU A 158 21.18 -8.01 -22.69
N HIS A 159 20.12 -7.51 -22.05
CA HIS A 159 18.85 -7.23 -22.70
C HIS A 159 18.76 -5.75 -23.07
N PRO A 160 18.35 -5.42 -24.32
CA PRO A 160 18.17 -4.03 -24.74
C PRO A 160 16.98 -3.37 -24.03
N ARG A 161 16.81 -2.07 -24.25
CA ARG A 161 15.61 -1.35 -23.78
C ARG A 161 14.37 -1.87 -24.49
N GLU A 162 13.29 -2.06 -23.74
CA GLU A 162 12.02 -2.56 -24.25
C GLU A 162 10.87 -1.63 -23.86
N ILE A 163 9.94 -1.42 -24.78
CA ILE A 163 8.61 -0.87 -24.51
C ILE A 163 7.61 -1.99 -24.79
N ARG A 164 6.97 -2.48 -23.74
CA ARG A 164 5.97 -3.55 -23.84
C ARG A 164 4.58 -2.93 -23.88
N LEU A 165 3.83 -3.22 -24.93
CA LEU A 165 2.40 -2.92 -25.00
C LEU A 165 1.63 -4.01 -24.25
N LEU A 166 0.99 -3.63 -23.14
CA LEU A 166 0.26 -4.54 -22.27
C LEU A 166 -1.18 -4.73 -22.77
N ASP A 167 -1.69 -5.97 -22.65
CA ASP A 167 -3.07 -6.26 -22.99
C ASP A 167 -4.03 -5.68 -21.93
N ALA A 168 -4.85 -4.71 -22.34
CA ALA A 168 -5.81 -4.05 -21.45
C ALA A 168 -6.88 -5.02 -20.94
N ALA A 169 -7.21 -6.09 -21.67
CA ALA A 169 -8.20 -7.08 -21.22
C ALA A 169 -7.69 -7.91 -20.03
N LYS A 170 -6.38 -8.11 -19.93
CA LYS A 170 -5.72 -8.92 -18.87
C LYS A 170 -5.12 -8.09 -17.74
N LEU A 171 -4.90 -6.79 -17.97
CA LEU A 171 -4.30 -5.88 -17.01
C LEU A 171 -5.33 -5.43 -15.97
N VAL A 172 -5.09 -5.70 -14.70
CA VAL A 172 -5.86 -5.22 -13.55
C VAL A 172 -5.13 -4.07 -12.86
N ARG A 173 -5.85 -3.01 -12.50
CA ARG A 173 -5.29 -1.82 -11.86
C ARG A 173 -6.15 -1.39 -10.67
N PHE A 174 -5.46 -1.08 -9.58
CA PHE A 174 -6.04 -0.50 -8.39
C PHE A 174 -5.45 0.88 -8.11
N GLU A 175 -6.27 1.79 -7.59
CA GLU A 175 -5.86 3.14 -7.20
C GLU A 175 -6.45 3.55 -5.85
N LEU A 176 -5.74 4.45 -5.17
CA LEU A 176 -6.23 5.08 -3.95
C LEU A 176 -7.49 5.92 -4.23
N PRO A 177 -8.50 5.91 -3.34
CA PRO A 177 -9.57 6.90 -3.33
C PRO A 177 -9.01 8.32 -3.31
N SER A 178 -9.67 9.26 -3.99
CA SER A 178 -9.19 10.65 -4.09
C SER A 178 -8.98 11.30 -2.73
N SER A 179 -9.93 11.12 -1.79
CA SER A 179 -9.85 11.66 -0.43
C SER A 179 -8.61 11.16 0.34
N ILE A 180 -8.38 9.84 0.31
CA ILE A 180 -7.20 9.22 0.94
C ILE A 180 -5.92 9.69 0.25
N LYS A 181 -5.90 9.71 -1.09
CA LYS A 181 -4.75 10.12 -1.88
C LYS A 181 -4.31 11.55 -1.55
N GLU A 182 -5.24 12.49 -1.39
CA GLU A 182 -4.93 13.87 -1.02
C GLU A 182 -4.37 13.98 0.40
N ALA A 183 -4.98 13.28 1.36
CA ALA A 183 -4.51 13.23 2.73
C ALA A 183 -3.08 12.67 2.82
N LEU A 184 -2.82 11.55 2.13
CA LEU A 184 -1.51 10.91 2.07
C LEU A 184 -0.47 11.82 1.39
N ASN A 185 -0.79 12.43 0.26
CA ASN A 185 0.14 13.32 -0.44
C ASN A 185 0.60 14.49 0.43
N THR A 186 -0.32 15.09 1.18
CA THR A 186 -0.02 16.21 2.07
C THR A 186 0.87 15.75 3.24
N GLN A 187 0.47 14.69 3.93
CA GLN A 187 1.23 14.13 5.04
C GLN A 187 2.64 13.71 4.61
N ASN A 188 2.77 12.99 3.49
CA ASN A 188 4.04 12.41 3.05
C ASN A 188 5.08 13.45 2.65
N ARG A 189 4.65 14.64 2.21
CA ARG A 189 5.55 15.77 1.99
C ARG A 189 6.18 16.21 3.30
N ILE A 190 5.42 16.28 4.37
CA ILE A 190 5.90 16.69 5.70
C ILE A 190 6.71 15.57 6.35
N LEU A 191 6.26 14.32 6.30
CA LEU A 191 7.02 13.17 6.82
C LEU A 191 8.39 13.06 6.15
N ALA A 192 8.48 13.29 4.83
CA ALA A 192 9.77 13.30 4.15
C ALA A 192 10.74 14.38 4.65
N ILE A 193 10.22 15.50 5.15
CA ILE A 193 11.04 16.55 5.79
C ILE A 193 11.46 16.09 7.18
N LEU A 194 10.53 15.56 7.98
CA LEU A 194 10.83 15.02 9.32
C LEU A 194 11.89 13.91 9.25
N ASP A 195 11.72 12.95 8.35
CA ASP A 195 12.63 11.81 8.17
C ASP A 195 14.04 12.26 7.75
N LYS A 196 14.15 13.37 7.02
CA LYS A 196 15.46 13.95 6.67
C LYS A 196 16.20 14.47 7.90
N HIS A 197 15.47 14.92 8.92
CA HIS A 197 16.02 15.55 10.11
C HIS A 197 15.96 14.67 11.36
N GLN A 198 15.40 13.48 11.27
CA GLN A 198 15.19 12.60 12.42
C GLN A 198 16.46 12.29 13.20
N PHE A 199 17.59 12.03 12.51
CA PHE A 199 18.87 11.76 13.17
C PHE A 199 19.82 12.97 13.14
N ALA A 200 19.33 14.15 12.75
CA ALA A 200 20.16 15.35 12.68
C ALA A 200 20.64 15.80 14.07
N GLU A 201 19.93 15.41 15.14
CA GLU A 201 20.36 15.59 16.53
C GLU A 201 21.74 15.00 16.84
N THR A 202 22.11 13.89 16.19
CA THR A 202 23.45 13.30 16.33
C THR A 202 24.57 14.19 15.79
N GLN A 203 24.25 15.16 14.92
CA GLN A 203 25.20 16.14 14.42
C GLN A 203 25.48 17.25 15.45
N PHE A 204 24.55 17.45 16.40
CA PHE A 204 24.73 18.38 17.53
C PHE A 204 25.36 17.71 18.75
N LEU A 205 25.64 16.39 18.69
CA LEU A 205 26.45 15.71 19.70
C LEU A 205 27.91 16.14 19.53
N PRO A 206 28.52 16.71 20.57
CA PRO A 206 29.90 17.12 20.51
C PRO A 206 30.78 15.86 20.42
N LYS A 207 31.76 15.90 19.51
CA LYS A 207 32.67 14.76 19.29
C LYS A 207 33.75 14.75 20.36
N ALA A 208 33.80 13.67 21.15
CA ALA A 208 34.88 13.45 22.10
C ALA A 208 36.24 13.50 21.39
N LYS A 209 37.18 14.24 21.97
CA LYS A 209 38.58 14.31 21.52
C LYS A 209 39.49 13.84 22.66
N LEU A 210 40.72 13.43 22.33
CA LEU A 210 41.71 13.02 23.34
C LEU A 210 41.91 14.09 24.43
N GLU A 211 41.87 15.37 24.04
CA GLU A 211 42.02 16.53 24.94
C GLU A 211 40.74 16.91 25.69
N ASN A 212 39.57 16.48 25.22
CA ASN A 212 38.28 16.71 25.87
C ASN A 212 37.38 15.49 25.66
N PRO A 213 37.50 14.47 26.53
CA PRO A 213 36.75 13.22 26.38
C PRO A 213 35.25 13.38 26.64
N ASN A 214 34.84 14.41 27.39
CA ASN A 214 33.44 14.67 27.76
C ASN A 214 33.02 16.09 27.37
N PRO A 215 32.90 16.38 26.06
CA PRO A 215 32.52 17.72 25.62
C PRO A 215 31.04 17.99 25.93
N THR A 216 30.74 19.18 26.44
CA THR A 216 29.38 19.61 26.77
C THR A 216 28.65 20.16 25.54
N SER A 217 27.35 19.88 25.44
CA SER A 217 26.48 20.45 24.40
C SER A 217 25.50 21.43 25.04
N ASN A 218 25.32 22.60 24.42
CA ASN A 218 24.29 23.57 24.79
C ASN A 218 22.97 23.33 24.04
N PHE A 219 22.89 22.27 23.23
CA PHE A 219 21.69 21.93 22.48
C PHE A 219 20.65 21.26 23.38
N ASP A 220 19.44 21.82 23.42
CA ASP A 220 18.34 21.23 24.18
C ASP A 220 17.61 20.17 23.35
N PHE A 221 18.00 18.91 23.56
CA PHE A 221 17.39 17.75 22.91
C PHE A 221 15.91 17.56 23.28
N ARG A 222 15.46 18.06 24.44
CA ARG A 222 14.05 17.95 24.85
C ARG A 222 13.18 18.86 24.00
N ILE A 223 13.59 20.12 23.84
CA ILE A 223 12.88 21.07 22.98
C ILE A 223 12.85 20.58 21.53
N TRP A 224 13.97 20.05 21.03
CA TRP A 224 14.02 19.47 19.69
C TRP A 224 13.03 18.33 19.51
N LYS A 225 13.00 17.36 20.43
CA LYS A 225 12.06 16.23 20.40
C LYS A 225 10.60 16.72 20.44
N ASP A 226 10.28 17.65 21.31
CA ASP A 226 8.95 18.25 21.42
C ASP A 226 8.49 18.90 20.10
N ILE A 227 9.39 19.59 19.40
CA ILE A 227 9.10 20.19 18.10
C ILE A 227 8.81 19.09 17.06
N GLN A 228 9.65 18.04 16.99
CA GLN A 228 9.43 16.93 16.07
C GLN A 228 8.08 16.25 16.31
N GLU A 229 7.73 15.99 17.57
CA GLU A 229 6.44 15.37 17.94
C GLU A 229 5.24 16.25 17.59
N ARG A 230 5.33 17.57 17.82
CA ARG A 230 4.25 18.52 17.45
C ARG A 230 4.08 18.60 15.93
N VAL A 231 5.17 18.63 15.17
CA VAL A 231 5.11 18.66 13.71
C VAL A 231 4.55 17.35 13.18
N LEU A 232 4.94 16.20 13.74
CA LEU A 232 4.38 14.89 13.40
C LEU A 232 2.86 14.87 13.65
N CYS A 233 2.41 15.28 14.84
CA CYS A 233 0.99 15.34 15.19
C CYS A 233 0.17 16.23 14.24
N ARG A 234 0.73 17.37 13.81
CA ARG A 234 0.09 18.27 12.84
C ARG A 234 0.05 17.64 11.44
N ALA A 235 1.15 17.02 11.02
CA ALA A 235 1.26 16.38 9.70
C ALA A 235 0.26 15.25 9.51
N THR A 236 -0.05 14.52 10.59
CA THR A 236 -0.87 13.31 10.56
C THR A 236 -2.28 13.55 11.11
N ARG A 237 -2.72 14.82 11.17
CA ARG A 237 -4.07 15.20 11.65
C ARG A 237 -5.20 14.75 10.71
N SER A 238 -4.95 14.77 9.40
CA SER A 238 -5.92 14.35 8.39
C SER A 238 -6.10 12.83 8.36
N THR A 239 -5.01 12.09 8.51
CA THR A 239 -5.04 10.63 8.54
C THR A 239 -5.44 10.07 9.90
N GLY A 240 -5.18 10.80 10.99
CA GLY A 240 -5.40 10.34 12.36
C GLY A 240 -4.23 9.56 12.97
N TRP A 241 -3.13 9.34 12.24
CA TRP A 241 -2.05 8.46 12.72
C TRP A 241 -1.31 9.04 13.94
N ASN A 242 -1.34 8.31 15.06
CA ASN A 242 -0.74 8.73 16.32
C ASN A 242 0.79 8.54 16.41
N GLY A 243 1.47 8.05 15.36
CA GLY A 243 2.92 7.90 15.36
C GLY A 243 3.43 6.79 16.29
N ARG A 244 2.58 5.81 16.63
CA ARG A 244 2.80 4.79 17.67
C ARG A 244 3.13 5.36 19.06
N ASN A 245 2.80 6.63 19.30
CA ASN A 245 2.96 7.29 20.59
C ASN A 245 1.59 7.46 21.25
N TYR A 246 1.31 6.64 22.25
CA TYR A 246 0.04 6.65 23.00
C TYR A 246 0.16 7.34 24.36
N ASP A 247 1.38 7.47 24.90
CA ASP A 247 1.64 7.96 26.27
C ASP A 247 2.06 9.43 26.32
N SER A 248 1.74 10.23 25.30
CA SER A 248 2.20 11.62 25.30
C SER A 248 1.42 12.45 26.32
N VAL A 249 2.10 12.93 27.36
CA VAL A 249 1.61 13.93 28.35
C VAL A 249 1.00 15.17 27.68
N ASN A 250 1.34 15.41 26.41
CA ASN A 250 0.92 16.54 25.60
C ASN A 250 -0.45 16.38 24.91
N ARG A 251 -1.18 15.28 25.12
CA ARG A 251 -2.51 15.04 24.50
C ARG A 251 -3.50 14.49 25.52
N SER A 252 -4.75 14.92 25.44
CA SER A 252 -5.85 14.30 26.20
C SER A 252 -6.25 12.96 25.58
N ASP A 253 -6.78 12.06 26.41
CA ASP A 253 -7.29 10.75 25.96
C ASP A 253 -8.42 10.90 24.94
N PHE A 254 -9.30 11.90 25.14
CA PHE A 254 -10.33 12.27 24.17
C PHE A 254 -9.74 12.57 22.78
N TYR A 255 -8.69 13.40 22.71
CA TYR A 255 -8.05 13.73 21.44
C TYR A 255 -7.36 12.51 20.81
N THR A 256 -6.76 11.64 21.63
CA THR A 256 -6.16 10.38 21.16
C THR A 256 -7.20 9.45 20.57
N CYS A 257 -8.36 9.30 21.22
CA CYS A 257 -9.49 8.48 20.74
C CYS A 257 -10.08 9.01 19.43
N HIS A 258 -10.38 10.31 19.37
CA HIS A 258 -10.89 10.93 18.14
C HIS A 258 -9.91 10.76 16.95
N ARG A 259 -8.60 10.82 17.20
CA ARG A 259 -7.60 10.51 16.16
C ARG A 259 -7.59 9.04 15.74
N LEU A 260 -7.73 8.14 16.70
CA LEU A 260 -7.77 6.70 16.45
C LEU A 260 -8.98 6.31 15.62
N ILE A 261 -10.17 6.83 15.96
CA ILE A 261 -11.41 6.71 15.17
C ILE A 261 -11.14 7.15 13.73
N ARG A 262 -10.59 8.37 13.55
CA ARG A 262 -10.28 8.88 12.21
C ARG A 262 -9.30 7.99 11.43
N PHE A 263 -8.28 7.46 12.11
CA PHE A 263 -7.32 6.55 11.50
C PHE A 263 -7.99 5.26 11.04
N ARG A 264 -8.81 4.67 11.90
CA ARG A 264 -9.57 3.46 11.59
C ARG A 264 -10.57 3.70 10.46
N ARG A 265 -11.30 4.82 10.47
CA ARG A 265 -12.19 5.24 9.37
C ARG A 265 -11.48 5.19 8.02
N ASN A 266 -10.31 5.81 7.94
CA ASN A 266 -9.54 5.87 6.70
C ASN A 266 -9.07 4.47 6.22
N GLN A 267 -8.72 3.56 7.14
CA GLN A 267 -8.39 2.18 6.81
C GLN A 267 -9.61 1.41 6.26
N LEU A 268 -10.78 1.57 6.89
CA LEU A 268 -12.03 0.92 6.44
C LEU A 268 -12.47 1.45 5.08
N LEU A 269 -12.41 2.77 4.86
CA LEU A 269 -12.67 3.38 3.55
C LEU A 269 -11.71 2.86 2.47
N LEU A 270 -10.44 2.64 2.81
CA LEU A 270 -9.47 2.03 1.89
C LEU A 270 -9.87 0.58 1.57
N ARG A 271 -10.17 -0.25 2.58
CA ARG A 271 -10.61 -1.64 2.42
C ARG A 271 -11.82 -1.73 1.49
N ASP A 272 -12.88 -0.99 1.78
CA ASP A 272 -14.15 -1.08 1.06
C ASP A 272 -14.00 -0.60 -0.39
N SER A 273 -13.18 0.43 -0.60
CA SER A 273 -12.78 0.84 -1.95
C SER A 273 -12.01 -0.25 -2.70
N ILE A 274 -11.09 -0.95 -2.04
CA ILE A 274 -10.33 -2.04 -2.66
C ILE A 274 -11.28 -3.18 -3.04
N LEU A 275 -12.17 -3.62 -2.16
CA LEU A 275 -13.14 -4.70 -2.43
C LEU A 275 -14.07 -4.35 -3.60
N LYS A 276 -14.55 -3.10 -3.65
CA LYS A 276 -15.31 -2.58 -4.79
C LYS A 276 -14.50 -2.60 -6.08
N GLN A 277 -13.22 -2.23 -6.02
CA GLN A 277 -12.33 -2.30 -7.19
C GLN A 277 -12.06 -3.74 -7.60
N ILE A 278 -11.88 -4.68 -6.66
CA ILE A 278 -11.72 -6.11 -6.95
C ILE A 278 -12.95 -6.60 -7.72
N SER A 279 -14.15 -6.34 -7.20
CA SER A 279 -15.43 -6.67 -7.85
C SER A 279 -15.49 -6.19 -9.30
N ASN A 280 -15.19 -4.90 -9.51
CA ASN A 280 -15.21 -4.28 -10.83
C ASN A 280 -14.14 -4.85 -11.78
N GLN A 281 -12.93 -5.06 -11.27
CA GLN A 281 -11.81 -5.54 -12.08
C GLN A 281 -11.99 -7.01 -12.46
N LEU A 282 -12.43 -7.86 -11.52
CA LEU A 282 -12.71 -9.26 -11.77
C LEU A 282 -13.87 -9.43 -12.76
N SER A 283 -14.97 -8.69 -12.57
CA SER A 283 -16.08 -8.67 -13.54
C SER A 283 -15.57 -8.29 -14.94
N ARG A 284 -14.73 -7.26 -15.04
CA ARG A 284 -14.18 -6.80 -16.31
C ARG A 284 -13.28 -7.83 -16.99
N ILE A 285 -12.38 -8.48 -16.26
CA ILE A 285 -11.49 -9.51 -16.85
C ILE A 285 -12.20 -10.84 -17.09
N GLY A 286 -13.34 -11.09 -16.44
CA GLY A 286 -14.16 -12.28 -16.65
C GLY A 286 -15.10 -12.19 -17.85
N ARG A 287 -15.51 -10.97 -18.26
CA ARG A 287 -16.39 -10.73 -19.42
C ARG A 287 -15.97 -11.37 -20.76
N PRO A 288 -14.67 -11.47 -21.08
CA PRO A 288 -14.23 -12.21 -22.27
C PRO A 288 -14.60 -13.69 -22.27
N TYR A 289 -14.87 -14.29 -21.11
CA TYR A 289 -15.20 -15.71 -20.95
C TYR A 289 -16.70 -15.94 -20.77
N ASN A 290 -17.37 -15.01 -20.09
CA ASN A 290 -18.82 -14.97 -19.97
C ASN A 290 -19.26 -13.51 -20.08
N ALA A 291 -19.92 -13.14 -21.18
CA ALA A 291 -20.22 -11.75 -21.52
C ALA A 291 -21.01 -10.99 -20.44
N GLU A 292 -21.89 -11.71 -19.72
CA GLU A 292 -22.72 -11.16 -18.64
C GLU A 292 -22.06 -11.30 -17.26
N PHE A 293 -20.82 -11.80 -17.20
CA PHE A 293 -20.14 -12.08 -15.93
C PHE A 293 -20.10 -10.85 -15.02
N SER A 294 -20.54 -11.08 -13.78
CA SER A 294 -20.48 -10.12 -12.71
C SER A 294 -20.14 -10.82 -11.39
N VAL A 295 -19.30 -10.16 -10.60
CA VAL A 295 -18.97 -10.58 -9.25
C VAL A 295 -18.93 -9.37 -8.34
N ALA A 296 -19.56 -9.49 -7.18
CA ALA A 296 -19.53 -8.51 -6.11
C ALA A 296 -18.92 -9.16 -4.87
N VAL A 297 -17.90 -8.52 -4.32
CA VAL A 297 -17.23 -8.89 -3.08
C VAL A 297 -17.50 -7.78 -2.07
N SER A 298 -18.03 -8.16 -0.91
CA SER A 298 -18.37 -7.24 0.19
C SER A 298 -17.99 -7.84 1.53
N VAL A 299 -17.90 -7.00 2.56
CA VAL A 299 -17.68 -7.46 3.94
C VAL A 299 -18.98 -8.01 4.54
N THR A 300 -18.86 -8.97 5.43
CA THR A 300 -19.97 -9.47 6.25
C THR A 300 -20.04 -8.71 7.59
N THR A 301 -21.04 -9.02 8.41
CA THR A 301 -21.18 -8.50 9.78
C THR A 301 -20.06 -8.95 10.73
N GLN A 302 -19.15 -9.83 10.29
CA GLN A 302 -17.98 -10.24 11.06
C GLN A 302 -16.85 -9.19 11.03
N LEU A 303 -16.95 -8.19 10.15
CA LEU A 303 -15.97 -7.14 10.02
C LEU A 303 -16.57 -5.77 10.36
N PRO A 304 -15.79 -4.88 10.99
CA PRO A 304 -16.28 -3.58 11.39
C PRO A 304 -16.60 -2.71 10.17
N THR A 305 -17.61 -1.87 10.32
CA THR A 305 -18.10 -0.96 9.28
C THR A 305 -17.78 0.50 9.59
N VAL A 306 -17.89 1.37 8.58
CA VAL A 306 -17.69 2.81 8.78
C VAL A 306 -18.86 3.41 9.57
N GLU A 307 -20.05 2.84 9.40
CA GLU A 307 -21.29 3.24 10.07
C GLU A 307 -21.18 3.03 11.58
N GLU A 308 -20.75 1.84 12.03
CA GLU A 308 -20.49 1.55 13.46
C GLU A 308 -19.50 2.56 14.05
N LEU A 309 -18.45 2.90 13.30
CA LEU A 309 -17.46 3.86 13.74
C LEU A 309 -17.98 5.31 13.77
N ASN A 310 -18.94 5.66 12.90
CA ASN A 310 -19.61 6.96 12.95
C ASN A 310 -20.49 7.08 14.19
N GLU A 311 -21.24 6.01 14.54
CA GLU A 311 -22.03 5.96 15.76
C GLU A 311 -21.12 6.10 17.00
N LEU A 312 -20.00 5.38 17.00
CA LEU A 312 -19.02 5.44 18.07
C LEU A 312 -18.38 6.84 18.23
N GLU A 313 -18.14 7.55 17.13
CA GLU A 313 -17.68 8.96 17.17
C GLU A 313 -18.73 9.87 17.81
N ILE A 314 -20.02 9.71 17.46
CA ILE A 314 -21.11 10.49 18.04
C ILE A 314 -21.25 10.20 19.54
N SER A 315 -21.18 8.93 19.95
CA SER A 315 -21.24 8.54 21.36
C SER A 315 -20.05 9.08 22.16
N LEU A 316 -18.85 9.10 21.58
CA LEU A 316 -17.67 9.72 22.21
C LEU A 316 -17.87 11.24 22.40
N GLU A 317 -18.42 11.95 21.41
CA GLU A 317 -18.70 13.39 21.50
C GLU A 317 -19.76 13.72 22.56
N ARG A 318 -20.66 12.78 22.86
CA ARG A 318 -21.68 12.89 23.92
C ARG A 318 -21.22 12.40 25.28
N GLU A 319 -19.98 11.92 25.39
CA GLU A 319 -19.44 11.28 26.59
C GLU A 319 -20.21 10.01 27.02
N GLU A 320 -20.89 9.37 26.06
CA GLU A 320 -21.67 8.13 26.27
C GLU A 320 -20.81 6.87 26.08
N ALA A 321 -19.76 6.95 25.26
CA ALA A 321 -18.80 5.86 25.04
C ALA A 321 -17.51 6.08 25.85
N GLY A 322 -17.02 5.01 26.47
CA GLY A 322 -15.75 5.02 27.20
C GLY A 322 -14.55 4.97 26.27
N PHE A 323 -13.39 5.47 26.71
CA PHE A 323 -12.16 5.38 25.91
C PHE A 323 -11.73 3.93 25.63
N ASP A 324 -11.95 3.02 26.58
CA ASP A 324 -11.67 1.60 26.40
C ASP A 324 -12.50 0.98 25.28
N GLU A 325 -13.77 1.38 25.15
CA GLU A 325 -14.66 0.94 24.06
C GLU A 325 -14.12 1.37 22.69
N ILE A 326 -13.56 2.58 22.59
CA ILE A 326 -12.90 3.07 21.36
C ILE A 326 -11.66 2.24 21.04
N LEU A 327 -10.84 1.98 22.05
CA LEU A 327 -9.61 1.19 21.91
C LEU A 327 -9.95 -0.23 21.47
N ASP A 328 -10.94 -0.86 22.10
CA ASP A 328 -11.40 -2.20 21.79
C ASP A 328 -11.98 -2.28 20.39
N PHE A 329 -12.79 -1.30 19.95
CA PHE A 329 -13.27 -1.28 18.57
C PHE A 329 -12.15 -1.13 17.54
N CYS A 330 -11.23 -0.19 17.78
CA CYS A 330 -10.20 0.16 16.80
C CYS A 330 -9.09 -0.87 16.70
N PHE A 331 -8.73 -1.50 17.82
CA PHE A 331 -7.72 -2.56 17.87
C PHE A 331 -8.31 -3.97 17.79
N GLN A 332 -9.62 -4.11 18.03
CA GLN A 332 -10.33 -5.39 18.18
C GLN A 332 -9.58 -6.27 19.17
N ARG A 333 -9.53 -5.81 20.44
CA ARG A 333 -8.92 -6.49 21.58
C ARG A 333 -9.87 -7.45 22.26
#